data_AF-D3Y638-F1
#
_entry.id   AF-D3Y638-F1
#
_cell.length_a   1.000
_cell.length_b   1.000
_cell.length_c   1.000
_cell.angle_alpha   90.00
_cell.angle_beta   90.00
_cell.angle_gamma   90.00
#
_symmetry.space_group_name_H-M   'P 1'
#
loop_
_entity.id
_entity.type
_entity.pdbx_description
1 polymer ?
#
loop_
_entity_poly.entity_id
_entity_poly.type
_entity_poly.pdbx_seq_one_letter_code
_entity_poly.pdbx_strand_id
1 'polypeptide(L)'
;YTELGVRNADRFNKDPSILNRWRGEKDRYCTHNAEIRQSAIADKTVPPEVKLTSVTQASGRHPAMLMCSAYNFYPHQIQVSWMRDGKVVKSDVTSTEEMPNGDWYYQIHSHLEYTPKSGEKISCVV
;
A
#
# COMPACT_ATOMS: atom_id res chain seq x y z
N TYR A 1 -17.19 -10.82 28.11
CA TYR A 1 -17.36 -9.35 28.20
C TYR A 1 -17.01 -8.88 29.60
N THR A 2 -16.48 -7.67 29.76
CA THR A 2 -16.28 -7.08 31.09
C THR A 2 -17.61 -6.60 31.68
N GLU A 3 -17.73 -6.60 33.00
CA GLU A 3 -18.93 -6.13 33.70
C GLU A 3 -19.28 -4.68 33.33
N LEU A 4 -18.25 -3.82 33.21
CA LEU A 4 -18.40 -2.45 32.73
C LEU A 4 -18.99 -2.38 31.32
N GLY A 5 -18.55 -3.26 30.42
CA GLY A 5 -19.07 -3.34 29.05
C GLY A 5 -20.54 -3.73 29.01
N VAL A 6 -20.94 -4.73 29.81
CA VAL A 6 -22.34 -5.18 29.91
C VAL A 6 -23.24 -4.07 30.44
N ARG A 7 -22.82 -3.39 31.52
CA ARG A 7 -23.58 -2.27 32.11
C ARG A 7 -23.75 -1.10 31.12
N ASN A 8 -22.72 -0.78 30.35
CA ASN A 8 -22.80 0.26 29.33
C ASN A 8 -23.73 -0.13 28.18
N ALA A 9 -23.67 -1.38 27.71
CA ALA A 9 -24.55 -1.89 26.68
C ALA A 9 -26.02 -1.84 27.14
N ASP A 10 -26.31 -2.31 28.36
CA ASP A 10 -27.67 -2.25 28.93
C ASP A 10 -28.19 -0.81 29.01
N ARG A 11 -27.34 0.15 29.41
CA ARG A 11 -27.72 1.56 29.47
C ARG A 11 -28.05 2.11 28.07
N PHE A 12 -27.18 1.88 27.08
CA PHE A 12 -27.40 2.40 25.72
C PHE A 12 -28.57 1.72 25.01
N ASN A 13 -28.77 0.42 25.21
CA ASN A 13 -29.87 -0.33 24.60
C ASN A 13 -31.24 0.02 25.18
N LYS A 14 -31.31 0.68 26.34
CA LYS A 14 -32.57 1.11 26.98
C LYS A 14 -32.97 2.55 26.65
N ASP A 15 -32.15 3.31 25.93
CA ASP A 15 -32.43 4.71 25.58
C ASP A 15 -32.89 4.82 24.10
N PRO A 16 -34.20 5.00 23.83
CA PRO A 16 -34.71 5.10 22.46
C PRO A 16 -34.17 6.30 21.69
N SER A 17 -33.78 7.39 22.36
CA SER A 17 -33.25 8.59 21.71
C SER A 17 -31.87 8.31 21.10
N ILE A 18 -31.02 7.59 21.83
CA ILE A 18 -29.69 7.17 21.38
C ILE A 18 -29.84 6.17 20.24
N LEU A 19 -30.71 5.17 20.39
CA LEU A 19 -30.94 4.15 19.37
C LEU A 19 -31.45 4.75 18.06
N ASN A 20 -32.42 5.67 18.12
CA ASN A 20 -32.96 6.34 16.94
C ASN A 20 -31.89 7.19 16.25
N ARG A 21 -31.08 7.94 17.01
CA ARG A 21 -29.97 8.72 16.47
C ARG A 21 -28.97 7.81 15.74
N TRP A 22 -28.48 6.76 16.40
CA TRP A 22 -27.49 5.84 15.83
C TRP A 22 -27.97 5.14 14.56
N ARG A 23 -29.26 4.77 14.46
CA ARG A 23 -29.83 4.24 13.21
C ARG A 23 -29.73 5.23 12.06
N GLY A 24 -29.86 6.54 12.34
CA GLY A 24 -29.76 7.60 11.33
C GLY A 24 -28.33 8.05 11.01
N GLU A 25 -27.32 7.71 11.81
CA GLU A 25 -25.93 8.18 11.60
C GLU A 25 -25.32 7.67 10.30
N LYS A 26 -25.73 6.49 9.82
CA LYS A 26 -25.28 5.97 8.51
C LYS A 26 -25.53 6.98 7.40
N ASP A 27 -26.74 7.54 7.35
CA ASP A 27 -27.13 8.42 6.26
C ASP A 27 -26.72 9.88 6.57
N ARG A 28 -27.00 10.33 7.79
CA ARG A 28 -26.74 11.70 8.25
C ARG A 28 -25.25 12.05 8.28
N TYR A 29 -24.41 11.12 8.74
CA TYR A 29 -22.98 11.38 8.95
C TYR A 29 -22.13 10.65 7.93
N CYS A 30 -22.24 9.31 7.82
CA CYS A 30 -21.31 8.55 6.99
C CYS A 30 -21.52 8.83 5.49
N THR A 31 -22.75 8.67 4.98
CA THR A 31 -23.07 8.82 3.55
C THR A 31 -22.85 10.27 3.11
N HIS A 32 -23.44 11.23 3.82
CA HIS A 32 -23.27 12.66 3.54
C HIS A 32 -21.80 13.09 3.46
N ASN A 33 -20.97 12.74 4.45
CA ASN A 33 -19.57 13.14 4.46
C ASN A 33 -18.73 12.34 3.45
N ALA A 34 -19.07 11.07 3.19
CA ALA A 34 -18.40 10.26 2.18
C ALA A 34 -18.61 10.85 0.77
N GLU A 35 -19.84 11.22 0.42
CA GLU A 35 -20.16 11.86 -0.86
C GLU A 35 -19.37 13.16 -1.07
N ILE A 36 -19.30 14.02 -0.03
CA ILE A 36 -18.54 15.27 -0.09
C ILE A 36 -17.03 15.01 -0.33
N ARG A 37 -16.49 13.95 0.28
CA ARG A 37 -15.05 13.64 0.19
C ARG A 37 -14.68 12.73 -0.97
N GLN A 38 -15.66 12.10 -1.64
CA GLN A 38 -15.44 11.10 -2.66
C GLN A 38 -14.52 11.61 -3.77
N SER A 39 -14.82 12.78 -4.36
CA SER A 39 -14.03 13.36 -5.45
C SER A 39 -12.64 13.86 -5.03
N ALA A 40 -12.44 14.10 -3.73
CA ALA A 40 -11.16 14.52 -3.18
C ALA A 40 -10.23 13.34 -2.88
N ILE A 41 -10.76 12.12 -2.83
CA ILE A 41 -10.03 10.90 -2.44
C ILE A 41 -10.03 9.87 -3.57
N ALA A 42 -11.21 9.40 -4.00
CA ALA A 42 -11.33 8.24 -4.88
C ALA A 42 -10.81 8.48 -6.30
N ASP A 43 -10.97 9.70 -6.82
CA ASP A 43 -10.56 10.05 -8.19
C ASP A 43 -9.13 10.59 -8.26
N LYS A 44 -8.39 10.57 -7.14
CA LYS A 44 -7.02 11.06 -7.11
C LYS A 44 -6.07 9.90 -7.39
N THR A 45 -5.15 10.15 -8.31
CA THR A 45 -4.05 9.26 -8.63
C THR A 45 -2.78 10.08 -8.78
N VAL A 46 -1.70 9.61 -8.20
CA VAL A 46 -0.37 10.21 -8.34
C VAL A 46 0.59 9.11 -8.80
N PRO A 47 1.26 9.28 -9.95
CA PRO A 47 2.18 8.28 -10.46
C PRO A 47 3.42 8.16 -9.55
N PRO A 48 4.05 6.99 -9.48
CA PRO A 48 5.24 6.78 -8.66
C PRO A 48 6.47 7.48 -9.24
N GLU A 49 7.35 7.89 -8.33
CA GLU A 49 8.75 8.20 -8.65
C GLU A 49 9.57 6.91 -8.54
N VAL A 50 10.11 6.45 -9.67
CA VAL A 50 10.84 5.17 -9.73
C VAL A 50 12.34 5.38 -9.69
N LYS A 51 13.02 4.67 -8.79
CA LYS A 51 14.48 4.68 -8.65
C LYS A 51 15.02 3.26 -8.71
N LEU A 52 15.92 3.01 -9.66
CA LEU A 52 16.65 1.76 -9.80
C LEU A 52 18.07 1.95 -9.26
N THR A 53 18.47 1.13 -8.29
CA THR A 53 19.82 1.16 -7.70
C THR A 53 20.44 -0.21 -7.60
N SER A 54 21.75 -0.31 -7.79
CA SER A 54 22.53 -1.48 -7.38
C SER A 54 22.75 -1.45 -5.88
N VAL A 55 22.51 -2.58 -5.21
CA VAL A 55 22.70 -2.72 -3.76
C VAL A 55 23.58 -3.93 -3.46
N THR A 56 24.45 -3.81 -2.46
CA THR A 56 25.29 -4.91 -1.97
C THR A 56 24.65 -5.52 -0.73
N GLN A 57 24.42 -6.83 -0.73
CA GLN A 57 24.00 -7.52 0.49
C GLN A 57 25.13 -7.52 1.53
N ALA A 58 24.76 -7.33 2.80
CA ALA A 58 25.70 -7.17 3.92
C ALA A 58 26.66 -8.36 4.14
N SER A 59 26.37 -9.54 3.60
CA SER A 59 27.15 -10.77 3.84
C SER A 59 28.33 -10.98 2.87
N GLY A 60 28.49 -10.14 1.84
CA GLY A 60 29.64 -10.17 0.91
C GLY A 60 29.80 -11.43 0.04
N ARG A 61 28.94 -12.43 0.19
CA ARG A 61 28.97 -13.71 -0.56
C ARG A 61 27.82 -13.90 -1.55
N HIS A 62 26.92 -12.95 -1.66
CA HIS A 62 25.69 -13.09 -2.46
C HIS A 62 25.80 -12.53 -3.88
N PRO A 63 24.96 -13.00 -4.82
CA PRO A 63 24.84 -12.47 -6.18
C PRO A 63 24.61 -10.95 -6.19
N ALA A 64 24.92 -10.29 -7.31
CA ALA A 64 24.60 -8.89 -7.48
C ALA A 64 23.08 -8.67 -7.33
N MET A 65 22.68 -7.55 -6.74
CA MET A 65 21.28 -7.25 -6.48
C MET A 65 20.91 -5.88 -7.00
N LEU A 66 19.77 -5.80 -7.69
CA LEU A 66 19.13 -4.55 -8.04
C LEU A 66 17.94 -4.32 -7.12
N MET A 67 17.73 -3.07 -6.73
CA MET A 67 16.57 -2.62 -5.99
C MET A 67 15.83 -1.57 -6.82
N CYS A 68 14.55 -1.83 -7.09
CA CYS A 68 13.62 -0.90 -7.70
C CYS A 68 12.68 -0.37 -6.63
N SER A 69 12.78 0.93 -6.37
CA SER A 69 11.90 1.63 -5.43
C SER A 69 10.89 2.46 -6.20
N ALA A 70 9.61 2.32 -5.87
CA ALA A 70 8.54 3.21 -6.31
C ALA A 70 8.08 4.03 -5.10
N TYR A 71 8.16 5.35 -5.18
CA TYR A 71 7.85 6.28 -4.11
C TYR A 71 6.67 7.18 -4.46
N ASN A 72 6.07 7.78 -3.42
CA ASN A 72 5.16 8.92 -3.51
C ASN A 72 3.94 8.69 -4.41
N PHE A 73 3.47 7.44 -4.51
CA PHE A 73 2.31 7.11 -5.34
C PHE A 73 1.03 7.00 -4.53
N TYR A 74 -0.09 7.17 -5.22
CA TYR A 74 -1.44 7.00 -4.69
C TYR A 74 -2.40 6.56 -5.80
N PRO A 75 -3.37 5.65 -5.55
CA PRO A 75 -3.61 4.92 -4.30
C PRO A 75 -2.57 3.81 -4.05
N HIS A 76 -2.76 2.98 -3.02
CA HIS A 76 -1.78 1.97 -2.62
C HIS A 76 -1.59 0.82 -3.64
N GLN A 77 -2.55 0.61 -4.54
CA GLN A 77 -2.46 -0.48 -5.52
C GLN A 77 -1.40 -0.16 -6.57
N ILE A 78 -0.40 -1.02 -6.67
CA ILE A 78 0.71 -0.90 -7.61
C ILE A 78 1.19 -2.28 -8.04
N GLN A 79 1.81 -2.39 -9.22
CA GLN A 79 2.44 -3.62 -9.66
C GLN A 79 3.86 -3.35 -10.13
N VAL A 80 4.84 -3.93 -9.45
CA VAL A 80 6.25 -3.84 -9.85
C VAL A 80 6.67 -5.15 -10.50
N SER A 81 7.26 -5.08 -11.69
CA SER A 81 7.73 -6.25 -12.44
C SER A 81 9.14 -6.06 -12.97
N TRP A 82 9.88 -7.15 -13.05
CA TRP A 82 11.23 -7.15 -13.61
C TRP A 82 11.23 -7.73 -15.02
N MET A 83 12.02 -7.11 -15.88
CA MET A 83 12.25 -7.54 -17.25
C MET A 83 13.75 -7.74 -17.46
N ARG A 84 14.12 -8.85 -18.11
CA ARG A 84 15.48 -9.11 -18.60
C ARG A 84 15.41 -9.37 -20.09
N ASP A 85 16.11 -8.56 -20.87
CA ASP A 85 16.15 -8.61 -22.35
C ASP A 85 14.75 -8.68 -22.97
N GLY A 86 13.82 -7.89 -22.42
CA GLY A 86 12.43 -7.81 -22.88
C GLY A 86 11.51 -8.95 -22.43
N LYS A 87 11.96 -9.84 -21.55
CA LYS A 87 11.14 -10.94 -20.98
C LYS A 87 10.92 -10.76 -19.49
N VAL A 88 9.70 -11.04 -19.03
CA VAL A 88 9.33 -10.96 -17.61
C VAL A 88 10.13 -11.98 -16.81
N VAL A 89 10.73 -11.54 -15.70
CA VAL A 89 11.44 -12.37 -14.73
C VAL A 89 10.62 -12.44 -13.45
N LYS A 90 10.37 -13.66 -12.98
CA LYS A 90 9.65 -13.93 -11.73
C LYS A 90 10.49 -14.67 -10.69
N SER A 91 11.56 -15.34 -11.12
CA SER A 91 12.50 -15.98 -10.20
C SER A 91 13.40 -14.93 -9.56
N ASP A 92 13.86 -15.21 -8.33
CA ASP A 92 14.87 -14.39 -7.65
C ASP A 92 14.42 -12.93 -7.42
N VAL A 93 13.11 -12.72 -7.47
CA VAL A 93 12.44 -11.44 -7.18
C VAL A 93 11.81 -11.52 -5.80
N THR A 94 12.09 -10.52 -4.96
CA THR A 94 11.41 -10.30 -3.69
C THR A 94 10.87 -8.88 -3.63
N SER A 95 9.78 -8.64 -2.90
CA SER A 95 9.24 -7.29 -2.73
C SER A 95 8.82 -7.09 -1.28
N THR A 96 8.95 -5.87 -0.79
CA THR A 96 8.34 -5.46 0.48
C THR A 96 6.84 -5.35 0.32
N GLU A 97 6.11 -5.36 1.43
CA GLU A 97 4.72 -4.88 1.45
C GLU A 97 4.67 -3.38 1.09
N GLU A 98 3.54 -2.93 0.57
CA GLU A 98 3.26 -1.52 0.34
C GLU A 98 3.19 -0.79 1.68
N MET A 99 4.08 0.19 1.86
CA MET A 99 4.18 0.94 3.11
C MET A 99 3.56 2.33 2.96
N PRO A 100 2.67 2.75 3.87
CA PRO A 100 2.19 4.13 3.90
C PRO A 100 3.27 5.06 4.45
N ASN A 101 3.44 6.22 3.81
CA ASN A 101 4.38 7.26 4.23
C ASN A 101 3.84 8.13 5.38
N GLY A 102 2.54 8.04 5.66
CA GLY A 102 1.85 8.85 6.69
C GLY A 102 1.29 10.19 6.19
N ASP A 103 1.48 10.49 4.90
CA ASP A 103 1.05 11.73 4.22
C ASP A 103 0.13 11.45 3.02
N TRP A 104 -0.61 10.34 3.09
CA TRP A 104 -1.46 9.75 2.03
C TRP A 104 -0.72 9.01 0.92
N TYR A 105 0.59 9.16 0.76
CA TYR A 105 1.33 8.43 -0.26
C TYR A 105 1.88 7.10 0.24
N TYR A 106 2.27 6.26 -0.71
CA TYR A 106 2.81 4.93 -0.49
C TYR A 106 4.19 4.75 -1.12
N GLN A 107 4.89 3.72 -0.66
CA GLN A 107 6.14 3.27 -1.24
C GLN A 107 6.23 1.74 -1.24
N ILE A 108 6.98 1.19 -2.20
CA ILE A 108 7.29 -0.24 -2.30
C ILE A 108 8.71 -0.43 -2.85
N HIS A 109 9.39 -1.49 -2.40
CA HIS A 109 10.72 -1.87 -2.88
C HIS A 109 10.70 -3.30 -3.41
N SER A 110 11.07 -3.47 -4.67
CA SER A 110 11.30 -4.78 -5.29
C SER A 110 12.79 -5.01 -5.50
N HIS A 111 13.24 -6.23 -5.28
CA HIS A 111 14.63 -6.63 -5.41
C HIS A 111 14.75 -7.77 -6.42
N LEU A 112 15.81 -7.74 -7.21
CA LEU A 112 16.17 -8.82 -8.12
C LEU A 112 17.61 -9.25 -7.85
N GLU A 113 17.76 -10.49 -7.41
CA GLU A 113 19.08 -11.15 -7.40
C GLU A 113 19.44 -11.61 -8.83
N TYR A 114 20.66 -11.33 -9.25
CA TYR A 114 21.12 -11.70 -10.58
C TYR A 114 22.63 -11.96 -10.65
N THR A 115 23.02 -12.67 -11.70
CA THR A 115 24.42 -12.83 -12.08
C THR A 115 24.67 -11.97 -13.32
N PRO A 116 25.49 -10.91 -13.22
CA PRO A 116 25.72 -9.99 -14.32
C PRO A 116 26.24 -10.68 -15.58
N LYS A 117 25.63 -10.38 -16.72
CA LYS A 117 26.06 -10.81 -18.06
C LYS A 117 26.38 -9.58 -18.90
N SER A 118 27.49 -9.63 -19.63
CA SER A 118 27.90 -8.54 -20.50
C SER A 118 26.81 -8.26 -21.54
N GLY A 119 26.35 -7.01 -21.60
CA GLY A 119 25.36 -6.54 -22.57
C GLY A 119 23.89 -6.83 -22.24
N GLU A 120 23.56 -7.46 -21.10
CA GLU A 120 22.16 -7.69 -20.72
C GLU A 120 21.45 -6.38 -20.37
N LYS A 121 20.15 -6.31 -20.65
CA LYS A 121 19.28 -5.20 -20.27
C LYS A 121 18.29 -5.65 -19.23
N ILE A 122 18.43 -5.11 -18.02
CA ILE A 122 17.47 -5.32 -16.93
C ILE A 122 16.69 -4.03 -16.71
N SER A 123 15.38 -4.12 -16.64
CA SER A 123 14.51 -2.99 -16.32
C SER A 123 13.45 -3.39 -15.30
N CYS A 124 13.11 -2.43 -14.45
CA CYS A 124 11.93 -2.49 -13.59
C CYS A 124 10.79 -1.75 -14.28
N VAL A 125 9.59 -2.33 -14.28
CA VAL A 125 8.38 -1.76 -14.87
C VAL A 125 7.33 -1.66 -13.77
N VAL A 126 6.78 -0.46 -13.62
CA VAL A 126 5.81 -0.05 -12.61
C VAL A 126 4.58 0.51 -13.31
#